data_AF-G7MF79-F1
#
_entry.id   AF-G7MF79-F1
#
_cell.length_a   1.000
_cell.length_b   1.000
_cell.length_c   1.000
_cell.angle_alpha   90.00
_cell.angle_beta   90.00
_cell.angle_gamma   90.00
#
_symmetry.space_group_name_H-M   'P 1'
#
loop_
_entity.id
_entity.type
_entity.pdbx_description
1 polymer ?
#
loop_
_entity_poly.entity_id
_entity_poly.type
_entity_poly.pdbx_seq_one_letter_code
_entity_poly.pdbx_strand_id
1 'polypeptide(L)'
;SSQSSVCAKIVQLLGQNEVDYRQKQVVILSQDSFYRVLTSEQKAKALKGQFNFDHPDAFDNELILKTLKEITEGKTVQIPVYDFVSHSRKEETVTVYPADVVLFEGILAFYSQEVRDLFQMKLFVDTDADTRLSRRVLRDISERGRDLEQILSQYITFVKPAFEEFCLPTKKYADVIIPRGADNLVAINLIVQHIQDILNGGPSKRQTNGCLNGYTPSRKRQASESSSRPH
;
A
#
# COMPACT_ATOMS: atom_id res chain seq x y z
N SER A 1 -7.83 5.34 7.07
CA SER A 1 -8.20 4.10 7.81
C SER A 1 -6.98 3.63 8.61
N SER A 2 -7.02 2.50 9.34
CA SER A 2 -5.80 1.94 9.96
C SER A 2 -4.69 1.71 8.93
N GLN A 3 -5.03 1.34 7.70
CA GLN A 3 -4.10 1.14 6.57
C GLN A 3 -3.47 2.48 6.15
N SER A 4 -4.31 3.48 5.84
CA SER A 4 -3.82 4.80 5.41
C SER A 4 -2.92 5.46 6.46
N SER A 5 -3.21 5.29 7.76
CA SER A 5 -2.35 5.80 8.84
C SER A 5 -0.99 5.09 8.92
N VAL A 6 -0.93 3.79 8.63
CA VAL A 6 0.35 3.06 8.52
C VAL A 6 1.16 3.58 7.34
N CYS A 7 0.55 3.69 6.16
CA CYS A 7 1.22 4.22 4.95
C CYS A 7 1.74 5.65 5.18
N ALA A 8 0.92 6.53 5.75
CA ALA A 8 1.31 7.91 6.05
C ALA A 8 2.51 7.97 7.00
N LYS A 9 2.52 7.13 8.06
CA LYS A 9 3.63 7.07 9.00
C LYS A 9 4.92 6.53 8.36
N ILE A 10 4.83 5.54 7.47
CA ILE A 10 5.98 5.03 6.70
C ILE A 10 6.60 6.15 5.86
N VAL A 11 5.79 6.86 5.07
CA VAL A 11 6.23 7.95 4.20
C VAL A 11 6.82 9.11 5.00
N GLN A 12 6.23 9.43 6.15
CA GLN A 12 6.76 10.42 7.07
C GLN A 12 8.14 10.03 7.61
N LEU A 13 8.32 8.79 8.07
CA LEU A 13 9.59 8.30 8.62
C LEU A 13 10.70 8.19 7.57
N LEU A 14 10.34 8.07 6.29
CA LEU A 14 11.26 8.13 5.15
C LEU A 14 11.58 9.55 4.67
N GLY A 15 11.07 10.59 5.35
CA GLY A 15 11.30 12.00 5.01
C GLY A 15 10.62 12.46 3.71
N GLN A 16 9.73 11.65 3.13
CA GLN A 16 9.14 11.90 1.81
C GLN A 16 8.06 12.99 1.80
N ASN A 17 7.69 13.52 2.98
CA ASN A 17 6.75 14.64 3.09
C ASN A 17 7.39 15.98 2.72
N GLU A 18 8.71 16.10 2.84
CA GLU A 18 9.46 17.34 2.59
C GLU A 18 10.07 17.38 1.18
N VAL A 19 10.01 16.26 0.45
CA VAL A 19 10.52 16.12 -0.91
C VAL A 19 9.54 16.71 -1.93
N ASP A 20 10.06 17.40 -2.95
CA ASP A 20 9.26 17.91 -4.09
C ASP A 20 8.43 16.76 -4.69
N TYR A 21 7.16 17.02 -4.96
CA TYR A 21 6.21 16.00 -5.43
C TYR A 21 6.65 15.28 -6.71
N ARG A 22 7.51 15.89 -7.54
CA ARG A 22 8.07 15.30 -8.77
C ARG A 22 9.28 14.41 -8.51
N GLN A 23 9.85 14.49 -7.32
CA GLN A 23 11.07 13.77 -6.91
C GLN A 23 10.82 12.75 -5.80
N LYS A 24 9.56 12.55 -5.39
CA LYS A 24 9.21 11.53 -4.39
C LYS A 24 9.59 10.16 -4.90
N GLN A 25 10.39 9.45 -4.11
CA GLN A 25 10.78 8.06 -4.38
C GLN A 25 9.76 7.08 -3.81
N VAL A 26 8.95 7.52 -2.83
CA VAL A 26 7.88 6.73 -2.24
C VAL A 26 6.56 7.49 -2.32
N VAL A 27 5.56 6.86 -2.94
CA VAL A 27 4.23 7.44 -3.13
C VAL A 27 3.14 6.51 -2.57
N ILE A 28 2.03 7.09 -2.12
CA ILE A 28 0.85 6.35 -1.65
C ILE A 28 -0.25 6.49 -2.68
N LEU A 29 -0.88 5.39 -3.04
CA LEU A 29 -2.08 5.35 -3.86
C LEU A 29 -3.21 4.72 -3.05
N SER A 30 -4.32 5.44 -2.94
CA SER A 30 -5.51 4.95 -2.25
C SER A 30 -6.48 4.32 -3.25
N GLN A 31 -6.98 3.12 -2.95
CA GLN A 31 -8.05 2.49 -3.71
C GLN A 31 -9.32 3.35 -3.73
N ASP A 32 -9.55 4.14 -2.67
CA ASP A 32 -10.71 5.03 -2.58
C ASP A 32 -10.71 6.13 -3.66
N SER A 33 -9.54 6.49 -4.22
CA SER A 33 -9.48 7.39 -5.38
C SER A 33 -10.23 6.81 -6.60
N PHE A 34 -10.33 5.49 -6.68
CA PHE A 34 -10.83 4.75 -7.83
C PHE A 34 -12.27 4.28 -7.68
N TYR A 35 -13.06 4.89 -6.79
CA TYR A 35 -14.52 4.69 -6.84
C TYR A 35 -15.08 5.05 -8.23
N ARG A 36 -16.08 4.28 -8.66
CA ARG A 36 -16.81 4.53 -9.90
C ARG A 36 -17.63 5.82 -9.80
N VAL A 37 -17.86 6.43 -10.96
CA VAL A 37 -18.86 7.49 -11.08
C VAL A 37 -20.24 6.86 -10.95
N LEU A 38 -21.02 7.33 -9.97
CA LEU A 38 -22.35 6.81 -9.70
C LEU A 38 -23.38 7.36 -10.69
N THR A 39 -24.36 6.54 -11.06
CA THR A 39 -25.57 7.03 -11.74
C THR A 39 -26.41 7.90 -10.80
N SER A 40 -27.34 8.68 -11.35
CA SER A 40 -28.25 9.52 -10.55
C SER A 40 -29.01 8.71 -9.49
N GLU A 41 -29.45 7.50 -9.82
CA GLU A 41 -30.15 6.61 -8.89
C GLU A 41 -29.22 6.07 -7.78
N GLN A 42 -28.01 5.66 -8.14
CA GLN A 42 -27.01 5.20 -7.17
C GLN A 42 -26.59 6.33 -6.23
N LYS A 43 -26.44 7.55 -6.76
CA LYS A 43 -26.12 8.74 -5.95
C LYS A 43 -27.24 9.07 -4.96
N ALA A 44 -28.51 8.95 -5.38
CA ALA A 44 -29.64 9.12 -4.47
C ALA A 44 -29.66 8.06 -3.34
N LYS A 45 -29.28 6.81 -3.64
CA LYS A 45 -29.09 5.77 -2.61
C LYS A 45 -27.91 6.08 -1.70
N ALA A 46 -26.78 6.53 -2.24
CA ALA A 46 -25.58 6.86 -1.47
C ALA A 46 -25.82 7.98 -0.44
N LEU A 47 -26.54 9.04 -0.82
CA LEU A 47 -26.93 10.13 0.09
C LEU A 47 -27.76 9.63 1.27
N LYS A 48 -28.59 8.60 1.04
CA LYS A 48 -29.38 7.92 2.08
C LYS A 48 -28.60 6.83 2.83
N GLY A 49 -27.33 6.58 2.49
CA GLY A 49 -26.52 5.51 3.09
C GLY A 49 -26.90 4.10 2.62
N GLN A 50 -27.63 4.00 1.49
CA GLN A 50 -28.21 2.78 0.93
C GLN A 50 -27.42 2.23 -0.28
N PHE A 51 -26.19 2.70 -0.47
CA PHE A 51 -25.28 2.21 -1.51
C PHE A 51 -24.10 1.49 -0.87
N ASN A 52 -23.76 0.31 -1.39
CA ASN A 52 -22.67 -0.49 -0.86
C ASN A 52 -21.34 -0.07 -1.49
N PHE A 53 -20.63 0.85 -0.83
CA PHE A 53 -19.28 1.26 -1.23
C PHE A 53 -18.21 0.21 -0.92
N ASP A 54 -18.51 -0.78 -0.10
CA ASP A 54 -17.56 -1.82 0.29
C ASP A 54 -17.63 -3.05 -0.63
N HIS A 55 -18.52 -3.04 -1.64
CA HIS A 55 -18.61 -4.08 -2.67
C HIS A 55 -17.55 -3.89 -3.77
N PRO A 56 -16.94 -4.96 -4.32
CA PRO A 56 -15.97 -4.88 -5.41
C PRO A 56 -16.41 -4.04 -6.62
N ASP A 57 -17.70 -4.10 -6.96
CA ASP A 57 -18.28 -3.35 -8.09
C ASP A 57 -18.34 -1.83 -7.88
N ALA A 58 -18.20 -1.35 -6.64
CA ALA A 58 -18.12 0.09 -6.37
C ALA A 58 -16.81 0.70 -6.92
N PHE A 59 -15.80 -0.14 -7.19
CA PHE A 59 -14.49 0.28 -7.67
C PHE A 59 -14.34 0.12 -9.18
N ASP A 60 -13.59 1.05 -9.77
CA ASP A 60 -13.17 1.02 -11.16
C ASP A 60 -11.93 0.13 -11.30
N ASN A 61 -12.14 -1.19 -11.23
CA ASN A 61 -11.07 -2.19 -11.22
C ASN A 61 -10.21 -2.17 -12.50
N GLU A 62 -10.80 -1.80 -13.63
CA GLU A 62 -10.07 -1.63 -14.89
C GLU A 62 -9.11 -0.44 -14.80
N LEU A 63 -9.58 0.70 -14.26
CA LEU A 63 -8.73 1.87 -14.06
C LEU A 63 -7.62 1.58 -13.05
N ILE A 64 -7.91 0.91 -11.93
CA ILE A 64 -6.90 0.49 -10.95
C ILE A 64 -5.80 -0.33 -11.63
N LEU A 65 -6.19 -1.39 -12.35
CA LEU A 65 -5.25 -2.29 -13.00
C LEU A 65 -4.40 -1.57 -14.04
N LYS A 66 -5.04 -0.75 -14.90
CA LYS A 66 -4.34 0.02 -15.93
C LYS A 66 -3.32 0.97 -15.29
N THR A 67 -3.74 1.75 -14.30
CA THR A 67 -2.87 2.71 -13.61
C THR A 67 -1.69 2.02 -12.95
N LEU A 68 -1.91 0.90 -12.24
CA LEU A 68 -0.82 0.15 -11.61
C LEU A 68 0.16 -0.43 -12.64
N LYS A 69 -0.33 -0.94 -13.77
CA LYS A 69 0.54 -1.40 -14.87
C LYS A 69 1.37 -0.26 -15.46
N GLU A 70 0.77 0.89 -15.74
CA GLU A 70 1.49 2.07 -16.24
C GLU A 70 2.58 2.53 -15.26
N ILE A 71 2.31 2.48 -13.95
CA ILE A 71 3.32 2.77 -12.91
C ILE A 71 4.47 1.76 -12.95
N THR A 72 4.20 0.46 -13.09
CA THR A 72 5.26 -0.56 -13.20
C THR A 72 6.11 -0.41 -14.46
N GLU A 73 5.58 0.24 -15.49
CA GLU A 73 6.29 0.61 -16.71
C GLU A 73 7.07 1.93 -16.59
N GLY A 74 7.06 2.57 -15.42
CA GLY A 74 7.76 3.83 -15.18
C GLY A 74 7.09 5.05 -15.84
N LYS A 75 5.78 4.99 -16.10
CA LYS A 75 5.03 6.11 -16.69
C LYS A 75 4.49 7.05 -15.61
N THR A 76 4.43 8.34 -15.93
CA THR A 76 3.66 9.32 -15.17
C THR A 76 2.18 9.07 -15.36
N VAL A 77 1.40 9.00 -14.28
CA VAL A 77 -0.04 8.72 -14.29
C VAL A 77 -0.85 9.84 -13.63
N GLN A 78 -2.13 9.94 -13.99
CA GLN A 78 -3.09 10.85 -13.35
C GLN A 78 -4.05 10.05 -12.47
N ILE A 79 -4.08 10.39 -11.19
CA ILE A 79 -4.91 9.71 -10.20
C ILE A 79 -6.18 10.55 -9.95
N PRO A 80 -7.38 9.96 -10.06
CA PRO A 80 -8.61 10.66 -9.73
C PRO A 80 -8.68 11.10 -8.26
N VAL A 81 -9.31 12.25 -8.02
CA VAL A 81 -9.65 12.72 -6.66
C VAL A 81 -11.11 12.40 -6.40
N TYR A 82 -11.39 11.63 -5.35
CA TYR A 82 -12.75 11.28 -4.94
C TYR A 82 -13.21 12.13 -3.76
N ASP A 83 -14.42 12.68 -3.87
CA ASP A 83 -15.07 13.43 -2.80
C ASP A 83 -16.15 12.57 -2.13
N PHE A 84 -15.92 12.24 -0.86
CA PHE A 84 -16.80 11.43 -0.04
C PHE A 84 -18.08 12.15 0.40
N VAL A 85 -18.09 13.49 0.38
CA VAL A 85 -19.26 14.28 0.76
C VAL A 85 -20.26 14.31 -0.40
N SER A 86 -19.75 14.60 -1.61
CA SER A 86 -20.58 14.62 -2.82
C SER A 86 -20.78 13.26 -3.49
N HIS A 87 -20.09 12.21 -3.03
CA HIS A 87 -20.07 10.88 -3.64
C HIS A 87 -19.72 10.91 -5.15
N SER A 88 -18.73 11.72 -5.52
CA SER A 88 -18.33 11.91 -6.91
C SER A 88 -16.82 12.09 -7.07
N ARG A 89 -16.33 11.76 -8.26
CA ARG A 89 -14.99 12.12 -8.70
C ARG A 89 -14.98 13.61 -9.07
N LYS A 90 -13.92 14.31 -8.66
CA LYS A 90 -13.73 15.70 -9.02
C LYS A 90 -13.07 15.84 -10.41
N GLU A 91 -13.09 17.05 -10.96
CA GLU A 91 -12.44 17.34 -12.24
C GLU A 91 -10.91 17.36 -12.11
N GLU A 92 -10.40 17.78 -10.95
CA GLU A 92 -8.97 17.73 -10.68
C GLU A 92 -8.45 16.29 -10.51
N THR A 93 -7.19 16.10 -10.91
CA THR A 93 -6.44 14.86 -10.74
C THR A 93 -5.12 15.14 -10.05
N VAL A 94 -4.56 14.13 -9.40
CA VAL A 94 -3.23 14.18 -8.80
C VAL A 94 -2.25 13.48 -9.72
N THR A 95 -1.25 14.21 -10.20
CA THR A 95 -0.17 13.64 -11.02
C THR A 95 0.81 12.87 -10.14
N VAL A 96 1.04 11.61 -10.49
CA VAL A 96 2.06 10.76 -9.86
C VAL A 96 3.16 10.48 -10.87
N TYR A 97 4.35 10.97 -10.55
CA TYR A 97 5.57 10.74 -11.31
C TYR A 97 6.15 9.36 -10.98
N PRO A 98 7.04 8.81 -11.81
CA PRO A 98 7.70 7.55 -11.54
C PRO A 98 8.38 7.57 -10.17
N ALA A 99 8.14 6.53 -9.38
CA ALA A 99 8.63 6.38 -8.02
C ALA A 99 9.25 4.99 -7.85
N ASP A 100 10.26 4.89 -6.98
CA ASP A 100 10.96 3.63 -6.71
C ASP A 100 10.09 2.65 -5.91
N VAL A 101 9.23 3.16 -5.02
CA VAL A 101 8.31 2.37 -4.19
C VAL A 101 6.91 2.98 -4.20
N VAL A 102 5.90 2.13 -4.40
CA VAL A 102 4.49 2.53 -4.44
C VAL A 102 3.73 1.76 -3.37
N LEU A 103 3.14 2.48 -2.42
CA LEU A 103 2.27 1.93 -1.39
C LEU A 103 0.83 2.03 -1.86
N PHE A 104 0.30 0.96 -2.45
CA PHE A 104 -1.12 0.87 -2.78
C PHE A 104 -1.92 0.33 -1.59
N GLU A 105 -2.87 1.13 -1.08
CA GLU A 105 -3.69 0.79 0.07
C GLU A 105 -5.18 0.79 -0.25
N GLY A 106 -5.94 -0.13 0.34
CA GLY A 106 -7.36 -0.25 0.10
C GLY A 106 -8.00 -1.42 0.83
N ILE A 107 -9.32 -1.38 1.01
CA ILE A 107 -10.08 -2.46 1.65
C ILE A 107 -10.13 -3.73 0.79
N LEU A 108 -10.02 -3.60 -0.53
CA LEU A 108 -10.09 -4.69 -1.50
C LEU A 108 -8.83 -4.75 -2.38
N ALA A 109 -7.69 -4.25 -1.90
CA ALA A 109 -6.45 -4.23 -2.66
C ALA A 109 -6.01 -5.63 -3.15
N PHE A 110 -6.30 -6.68 -2.37
CA PHE A 110 -5.94 -8.06 -2.71
C PHE A 110 -7.09 -8.87 -3.34
N TYR A 111 -8.25 -8.24 -3.61
CA TYR A 111 -9.43 -8.93 -4.10
C TYR A 111 -9.21 -9.49 -5.51
N SER A 112 -8.90 -8.63 -6.48
CA SER A 112 -8.58 -9.04 -7.84
C SER A 112 -7.22 -9.75 -7.90
N GLN A 113 -7.17 -10.93 -8.51
CA GLN A 113 -5.92 -11.65 -8.71
C GLN A 113 -4.94 -10.85 -9.59
N GLU A 114 -5.44 -10.23 -10.67
CA GLU A 114 -4.58 -9.46 -11.58
C GLU A 114 -3.89 -8.28 -10.90
N VAL A 115 -4.57 -7.61 -9.97
CA VAL A 115 -3.98 -6.53 -9.17
C VAL A 115 -3.02 -7.10 -8.13
N ARG A 116 -3.41 -8.19 -7.46
CA ARG A 116 -2.63 -8.84 -6.41
C ARG A 116 -1.27 -9.32 -6.94
N ASP A 117 -1.23 -9.85 -8.14
CA ASP A 117 -0.03 -10.39 -8.78
C ASP A 117 0.98 -9.29 -9.16
N LEU A 118 0.58 -8.01 -9.16
CA LEU A 118 1.50 -6.88 -9.35
C LEU A 118 2.31 -6.53 -8.08
N PHE A 119 1.90 -6.99 -6.89
CA PHE A 119 2.54 -6.62 -5.63
C PHE A 119 3.70 -7.55 -5.26
N GLN A 120 4.89 -6.97 -5.10
CA GLN A 120 6.08 -7.68 -4.64
C GLN A 120 6.02 -8.01 -3.14
N MET A 121 5.29 -7.21 -2.35
CA MET A 121 5.05 -7.43 -0.92
C MET A 121 3.61 -7.05 -0.56
N LYS A 122 2.91 -7.93 0.17
CA LYS A 122 1.50 -7.78 0.54
C LYS A 122 1.37 -7.69 2.06
N LEU A 123 0.94 -6.53 2.54
CA LEU A 123 0.75 -6.24 3.96
C LEU A 123 -0.74 -6.19 4.30
N PHE A 124 -1.18 -6.93 5.32
CA PHE A 124 -2.54 -6.84 5.84
C PHE A 124 -2.55 -6.24 7.25
N VAL A 125 -3.16 -5.06 7.41
CA VAL A 125 -3.31 -4.42 8.72
C VAL A 125 -4.52 -5.01 9.44
N ASP A 126 -4.26 -5.77 10.49
CA ASP A 126 -5.28 -6.47 11.26
C ASP A 126 -5.64 -5.68 12.52
N THR A 127 -6.92 -5.36 12.66
CA THR A 127 -7.47 -4.62 13.79
C THR A 127 -8.89 -5.09 14.03
N ASP A 128 -9.25 -5.24 15.31
CA ASP A 128 -10.55 -5.74 15.72
C ASP A 128 -11.69 -4.88 15.17
N ALA A 129 -12.82 -5.53 14.86
CA ALA A 129 -13.93 -4.90 14.15
C ALA A 129 -14.57 -3.76 14.94
N ASP A 130 -14.66 -3.90 16.26
CA ASP A 130 -15.14 -2.89 17.20
C ASP A 130 -14.22 -1.67 17.26
N THR A 131 -12.90 -1.88 17.30
CA THR A 131 -11.90 -0.82 17.27
C THR A 131 -11.96 -0.07 15.94
N ARG A 132 -12.11 -0.79 14.82
CA ARG A 132 -12.31 -0.16 13.49
C ARG A 132 -13.61 0.62 13.42
N LEU A 133 -14.70 0.09 13.97
CA LEU A 133 -16.00 0.77 14.00
C LEU A 133 -15.93 2.06 14.84
N SER A 134 -15.34 2.00 16.04
CA SER A 134 -15.14 3.18 16.88
C SER A 134 -14.36 4.29 16.15
N ARG A 135 -13.24 3.94 15.52
CA ARG A 135 -12.44 4.87 14.70
C ARG A 135 -13.25 5.42 13.51
N ARG A 136 -14.06 4.58 12.86
CA ARG A 136 -14.91 4.98 11.73
C ARG A 136 -15.98 5.98 12.15
N VAL A 137 -16.68 5.72 13.26
CA VAL A 137 -17.73 6.61 13.77
C VAL A 137 -17.17 8.00 14.05
N LEU A 138 -16.06 8.08 14.80
CA LEU A 138 -15.42 9.36 15.12
C LEU A 138 -15.05 10.14 13.85
N ARG A 139 -14.38 9.47 12.89
CA ARG A 139 -13.96 10.07 11.63
C ARG A 139 -15.12 10.52 10.76
N ASP A 140 -16.13 9.67 10.55
CA ASP A 140 -17.22 9.97 9.63
C ASP A 140 -18.12 11.10 10.16
N ILE A 141 -18.23 11.28 11.48
CA ILE A 141 -18.88 12.45 12.10
C ILE A 141 -18.00 13.70 11.90
N SER A 142 -16.73 13.66 12.30
CA SER A 142 -15.88 14.86 12.35
C SER A 142 -15.43 15.37 10.98
N GLU A 143 -15.17 14.47 10.03
CA GLU A 143 -14.55 14.81 8.74
C GLU A 143 -15.54 14.78 7.58
N ARG A 144 -16.64 14.00 7.69
CA ARG A 144 -17.59 13.77 6.59
C ARG A 144 -19.00 14.28 6.87
N GLY A 145 -19.25 14.81 8.07
CA GLY A 145 -20.55 15.39 8.46
C GLY A 145 -21.70 14.39 8.43
N ARG A 146 -21.44 13.11 8.73
CA ARG A 146 -22.43 12.03 8.69
C ARG A 146 -23.12 11.87 10.04
N ASP A 147 -24.40 11.50 10.02
CA ASP A 147 -25.19 11.21 11.22
C ASP A 147 -24.82 9.84 11.84
N LEU A 148 -24.87 9.74 13.18
CA LEU A 148 -24.49 8.53 13.91
C LEU A 148 -25.37 7.33 13.55
N GLU A 149 -26.69 7.50 13.52
CA GLU A 149 -27.61 6.40 13.20
C GLU A 149 -27.40 5.92 11.77
N GLN A 150 -27.19 6.87 10.85
CA GLN A 150 -26.88 6.54 9.46
C GLN A 150 -25.55 5.77 9.33
N ILE A 151 -24.50 6.15 10.06
CA ILE A 151 -23.22 5.44 10.06
C ILE A 151 -23.39 4.00 10.56
N LEU A 152 -24.08 3.81 11.68
CA LEU A 152 -24.29 2.49 12.27
C LEU A 152 -25.16 1.60 11.38
N SER A 153 -26.23 2.15 10.82
CA SER A 153 -27.12 1.45 9.88
C SER A 153 -26.36 1.01 8.63
N GLN A 154 -25.58 1.91 8.02
CA GLN A 154 -24.74 1.58 6.87
C GLN A 154 -23.68 0.53 7.22
N TYR A 155 -23.09 0.59 8.42
CA TYR A 155 -22.08 -0.36 8.87
C TYR A 155 -22.65 -1.78 8.98
N ILE A 156 -23.78 -1.94 9.65
CA ILE A 156 -24.42 -3.25 9.84
C ILE A 156 -24.95 -3.81 8.53
N THR A 157 -25.54 -2.95 7.69
CA THR A 157 -26.19 -3.38 6.44
C THR A 157 -25.18 -3.73 5.34
N PHE A 158 -24.08 -2.98 5.23
CA PHE A 158 -23.17 -3.10 4.09
C PHE A 158 -21.72 -3.39 4.50
N VAL A 159 -21.15 -2.58 5.38
CA VAL A 159 -19.70 -2.61 5.65
C VAL A 159 -19.27 -3.93 6.29
N LYS A 160 -19.98 -4.37 7.34
CA LYS A 160 -19.64 -5.61 8.04
C LYS A 160 -19.81 -6.83 7.13
N PRO A 161 -20.96 -7.04 6.44
CA PRO A 161 -21.10 -8.13 5.49
C PRO A 161 -20.04 -8.10 4.38
N ALA A 162 -19.83 -6.95 3.74
CA ALA A 162 -18.85 -6.83 2.66
C ALA A 162 -17.40 -7.07 3.13
N PHE A 163 -17.06 -6.65 4.34
CA PHE A 163 -15.77 -6.96 4.94
C PHE A 163 -15.61 -8.47 5.13
N GLU A 164 -16.60 -9.15 5.71
CA GLU A 164 -16.55 -10.59 5.97
C GLU A 164 -16.54 -11.42 4.68
N GLU A 165 -17.26 -10.96 3.66
CA GLU A 165 -17.41 -11.65 2.37
C GLU A 165 -16.23 -11.40 1.42
N PHE A 166 -15.78 -10.16 1.28
CA PHE A 166 -14.82 -9.78 0.23
C PHE A 166 -13.43 -9.43 0.76
N CYS A 167 -13.33 -8.78 1.92
CA CYS A 167 -12.04 -8.31 2.45
C CYS A 167 -11.32 -9.41 3.26
N LEU A 168 -11.98 -9.95 4.27
CA LEU A 168 -11.40 -10.91 5.21
C LEU A 168 -10.82 -12.16 4.53
N PRO A 169 -11.45 -12.76 3.50
CA PRO A 169 -10.87 -13.91 2.80
C PRO A 169 -9.56 -13.60 2.09
N THR A 170 -9.29 -12.33 1.78
CA THR A 170 -8.04 -11.91 1.11
C THR A 170 -6.85 -11.83 2.07
N LYS A 171 -7.08 -11.86 3.38
CA LYS A 171 -6.03 -11.87 4.41
C LYS A 171 -5.03 -13.02 4.21
N LYS A 172 -5.49 -14.16 3.67
CA LYS A 172 -4.64 -15.32 3.36
C LYS A 172 -3.57 -15.06 2.29
N TYR A 173 -3.71 -13.98 1.52
CA TYR A 173 -2.74 -13.58 0.50
C TYR A 173 -1.67 -12.63 1.03
N ALA A 174 -1.75 -12.22 2.29
CA ALA A 174 -0.76 -11.35 2.90
C ALA A 174 0.54 -12.10 3.16
N ASP A 175 1.66 -11.49 2.82
CA ASP A 175 2.99 -11.99 3.18
C ASP A 175 3.29 -11.66 4.65
N VAL A 176 2.79 -10.51 5.14
CA VAL A 176 2.95 -10.05 6.53
C VAL A 176 1.63 -9.47 7.05
N ILE A 177 1.27 -9.84 8.28
CA ILE A 177 0.14 -9.27 9.01
C ILE A 177 0.66 -8.27 10.05
N ILE A 178 0.13 -7.04 10.03
CA ILE A 178 0.49 -5.97 10.95
C ILE A 178 -0.66 -5.76 11.95
N PRO A 179 -0.56 -6.25 13.20
CA PRO A 179 -1.57 -5.98 14.21
C PRO A 179 -1.50 -4.52 14.68
N ARG A 180 -2.61 -3.98 15.18
CA ARG A 180 -2.74 -2.64 15.81
C ARG A 180 -2.50 -1.43 14.89
N GLY A 181 -2.15 -1.65 13.62
CA GLY A 181 -1.97 -0.57 12.64
C GLY A 181 -0.88 0.44 13.05
N ALA A 182 -1.21 1.74 13.02
CA ALA A 182 -0.26 2.84 13.20
C ALA A 182 0.43 2.89 14.58
N ASP A 183 -0.12 2.17 15.56
CA ASP A 183 0.41 2.04 16.92
C ASP A 183 1.55 1.01 17.01
N ASN A 184 1.68 0.14 16.01
CA ASN A 184 2.73 -0.87 15.96
C ASN A 184 4.03 -0.32 15.34
N LEU A 185 4.73 0.51 16.10
CA LEU A 185 5.97 1.16 15.67
C LEU A 185 7.05 0.15 15.25
N VAL A 186 7.11 -1.01 15.89
CA VAL A 186 8.09 -2.06 15.55
C VAL A 186 7.86 -2.57 14.13
N ALA A 187 6.62 -2.94 13.79
CA ALA A 187 6.31 -3.38 12.43
C ALA A 187 6.54 -2.27 11.40
N ILE A 188 6.14 -1.03 11.72
CA ILE A 188 6.35 0.12 10.83
C ILE A 188 7.84 0.35 10.57
N ASN A 189 8.68 0.34 11.60
CA ASN A 189 10.12 0.54 11.46
C ASN A 189 10.78 -0.58 10.64
N LEU A 190 10.30 -1.82 10.74
CA LEU A 190 10.78 -2.92 9.90
C LEU A 190 10.48 -2.65 8.41
N ILE A 191 9.27 -2.19 8.08
CA ILE A 191 8.90 -1.84 6.70
C ILE A 191 9.67 -0.62 6.21
N VAL A 192 9.83 0.41 7.04
CA VAL A 192 10.65 1.61 6.74
C VAL A 192 12.08 1.20 6.42
N GLN A 193 12.70 0.35 7.25
CA GLN A 193 14.07 -0.11 7.01
C GLN A 193 14.18 -0.91 5.71
N HIS A 194 13.20 -1.76 5.43
CA HIS A 194 13.18 -2.53 4.18
C HIS A 194 13.08 -1.63 2.95
N ILE A 195 12.19 -0.63 2.96
CA ILE A 195 12.06 0.36 1.89
C ILE A 195 13.35 1.16 1.74
N GLN A 196 13.95 1.60 2.85
CA GLN A 196 15.23 2.34 2.80
C GLN A 196 16.35 1.52 2.17
N ASP A 197 16.39 0.21 2.44
CA ASP A 197 17.36 -0.69 1.81
C ASP A 197 17.11 -0.83 0.30
N ILE A 198 15.84 -0.87 -0.15
CA ILE A 198 15.49 -0.83 -1.59
C ILE A 198 16.00 0.45 -2.23
N LEU A 199 15.71 1.62 -1.64
CA LEU A 199 16.14 2.93 -2.16
C LEU A 199 17.66 3.06 -2.24
N ASN A 200 18.40 2.40 -1.34
CA ASN A 200 19.86 2.38 -1.33
C ASN A 200 20.48 1.37 -2.31
N GLY A 201 19.68 0.62 -3.07
CA GLY A 201 20.15 -0.39 -4.03
C GLY A 201 20.40 -1.77 -3.43
N GLY A 202 19.71 -2.10 -2.33
CA GLY A 202 19.67 -3.42 -1.69
C GLY A 202 20.84 -3.73 -0.74
N PRO A 203 20.77 -4.84 0.03
CA PRO A 203 21.84 -5.27 0.92
C PRO A 203 23.17 -5.53 0.19
N SER A 204 23.13 -5.84 -1.10
CA SER A 204 24.31 -6.18 -1.91
C SER A 204 25.32 -5.04 -2.06
N LYS A 205 24.89 -3.77 -1.97
CA LYS A 205 25.82 -2.61 -1.99
C LYS A 205 26.45 -2.30 -0.62
N ARG A 206 25.91 -2.81 0.49
CA ARG A 206 26.54 -2.63 1.82
C ARG A 206 27.82 -3.44 1.97
N GLN A 207 27.99 -4.55 1.24
CA GLN A 207 29.22 -5.34 1.30
C GLN A 207 30.41 -4.70 0.57
N THR A 208 30.18 -3.87 -0.46
CA THR A 208 31.28 -3.24 -1.21
C THR A 208 31.95 -2.08 -0.48
N ASN A 209 31.27 -1.45 0.49
CA ASN A 209 31.83 -0.32 1.26
C ASN A 209 32.41 -0.73 2.63
N GLY A 210 32.36 -2.02 3.00
CA GLY A 210 32.88 -2.54 4.27
C GLY A 210 34.20 -3.32 4.19
N CYS A 211 34.72 -3.59 2.99
CA CYS A 211 35.98 -4.33 2.79
C CYS A 211 37.08 -3.44 2.19
N LEU A 212 37.42 -2.36 2.91
CA LEU A 212 38.68 -1.64 2.74
C LEU A 212 39.34 -1.55 4.11
N ASN A 213 39.82 -2.69 4.61
CA ASN A 213 40.96 -2.70 5.53
C ASN A 213 41.63 -4.08 5.59
N GLY A 214 42.83 -4.13 5.00
CA GLY A 214 43.95 -4.95 5.47
C GLY A 214 43.91 -6.46 5.17
N TYR A 215 44.24 -6.85 3.93
CA TYR A 215 44.97 -8.10 3.71
C TYR A 215 46.06 -7.90 2.66
N THR A 216 47.30 -7.88 3.14
CA THR A 216 48.54 -7.95 2.36
C THR A 216 48.63 -9.30 1.65
N PRO A 217 49.04 -9.37 0.36
CA PRO A 217 49.10 -10.64 -0.35
C PRO A 217 50.33 -11.46 0.07
N SER A 218 50.11 -12.63 0.66
CA SER A 218 51.16 -13.61 0.94
C SER A 218 51.65 -14.25 -0.36
N ARG A 219 52.82 -13.78 -0.80
CA ARG A 219 53.93 -14.48 -1.50
C ARG A 219 53.60 -15.79 -2.25
N LYS A 220 53.71 -15.71 -3.58
CA LYS A 220 53.75 -16.85 -4.52
C LYS A 220 54.73 -17.94 -4.04
N ARG A 221 54.25 -19.18 -3.91
CA ARG A 221 55.10 -20.38 -3.89
C ARG A 221 55.32 -20.83 -5.34
N GLN A 222 56.58 -20.80 -5.77
CA GLN A 222 57.03 -21.42 -7.02
C GLN A 222 56.99 -22.96 -6.91
N ALA A 223 56.81 -23.58 -8.06
CA ALA A 223 56.72 -25.02 -8.28
C ALA A 223 58.02 -25.77 -7.97
N SER A 224 57.86 -27.02 -7.52
CA SER A 224 58.90 -28.04 -7.65
C SER A 224 58.25 -29.28 -8.27
N GLU A 225 58.56 -29.52 -9.55
CA GLU A 225 58.38 -30.80 -10.19
C GLU A 225 59.24 -31.85 -9.46
N SER A 226 58.67 -33.04 -9.22
CA SER A 226 59.49 -34.25 -9.11
C SER A 226 58.73 -35.44 -9.68
N SER A 227 59.47 -36.21 -10.44
CA SER A 227 59.08 -37.17 -11.45
C SER A 227 59.07 -38.61 -10.89
N SER A 228 58.33 -39.48 -11.59
CA SER A 228 58.60 -40.93 -11.79
C SER A 228 58.57 -41.89 -10.57
N ARG A 229 57.53 -42.72 -10.38
CA ARG A 229 57.29 -44.10 -10.91
C ARG A 229 57.75 -45.23 -9.94
N PRO A 230 57.39 -46.53 -10.16
CA PRO A 230 56.42 -47.29 -9.35
C PRO A 230 57.02 -48.51 -8.62
N HIS A 231 56.23 -49.18 -7.76
CA HIS A 231 56.13 -50.63 -7.61
C HIS A 231 54.85 -51.01 -6.85
#